data_AF-A0A530LNX6-F1
#
_entry.id   AF-A0A530LNX6-F1
#
_cell.length_a   1.000
_cell.length_b   1.000
_cell.length_c   1.000
_cell.angle_alpha   90.00
_cell.angle_beta   90.00
_cell.angle_gamma   90.00
#
_symmetry.space_group_name_H-M   'P 1'
#
loop_
_entity.id
_entity.type
_entity.pdbx_description
1 polymer ?
#
loop_
_entity_poly.entity_id
_entity_poly.type
_entity_poly.pdbx_seq_one_letter_code
_entity_poly.pdbx_strand_id
1 'polypeptide(L)'
;MNTAVSIDVLGAERLEIVRSADRLAAVEAAWMELWHRTDGLIFQSHAWISAWWSTVQRRDQRALRIGLVWKGERLVAVVPLAIGRRRGLRFLEWAAGSYTDYGDILVAPECSLSALQE
;
A
#
# COMPACT_ATOMS: atom_id res chain seq x y z
N MET A 1 10.02 1.58 11.82
CA MET A 1 9.75 3.03 11.94
C MET A 1 9.12 3.50 10.63
N ASN A 2 7.84 3.88 10.66
CA ASN A 2 7.13 4.42 9.51
C ASN A 2 7.52 5.88 9.30
N THR A 3 7.49 6.36 8.06
CA THR A 3 7.81 7.75 7.74
C THR A 3 6.53 8.40 7.23
N ALA A 4 6.13 9.51 7.84
CA ALA A 4 5.06 10.36 7.36
C ALA A 4 5.70 11.60 6.70
N VAL A 5 5.22 11.96 5.52
CA VAL A 5 5.64 13.18 4.81
C VAL A 5 4.38 13.93 4.43
N SER A 6 4.36 15.23 4.71
CA SER A 6 3.28 16.13 4.30
C SER A 6 3.69 16.84 3.02
N ILE A 7 2.86 16.78 1.98
CA ILE A 7 3.01 17.59 0.76
C ILE A 7 1.90 18.65 0.80
N ASP A 8 2.29 19.92 0.68
CA ASP A 8 1.37 21.05 0.86
C ASP A 8 0.70 21.42 -0.47
N VAL A 9 -0.50 20.89 -0.73
CA VAL A 9 -1.42 21.42 -1.75
C VAL A 9 -2.87 21.27 -1.28
N LEU A 10 -3.55 22.41 -1.08
CA LEU A 10 -5.00 22.62 -0.93
C LEU A 10 -5.80 21.45 -0.30
N GLY A 11 -5.65 21.31 1.02
CA GLY A 11 -6.31 20.28 1.83
C GLY A 11 -5.37 19.09 2.10
N ALA A 12 -4.21 19.38 2.71
CA ALA A 12 -3.01 18.55 2.80
C ALA A 12 -3.29 17.04 2.85
N GLU A 13 -3.06 16.37 1.73
CA GLU A 13 -2.99 14.92 1.70
C GLU A 13 -1.69 14.47 2.40
N ARG A 14 -1.82 13.56 3.38
CA ARG A 14 -0.70 13.01 4.13
C ARG A 14 -0.27 11.69 3.51
N LEU A 15 1.03 11.56 3.24
CA LEU A 15 1.63 10.32 2.76
C LEU A 15 2.19 9.51 3.91
N GLU A 16 2.02 8.19 3.84
CA GLU A 16 2.60 7.24 4.79
C GLU A 16 3.15 6.01 4.06
N ILE A 17 4.33 5.55 4.48
CA ILE A 17 4.87 4.26 4.03
C ILE A 17 4.78 3.24 5.17
N VAL A 18 3.96 2.21 4.97
CA VAL A 18 3.85 1.06 5.86
C VAL A 18 5.04 0.13 5.65
N ARG A 19 5.78 -0.13 6.74
CA ARG A 19 7.02 -0.94 6.72
C ARG A 19 7.01 -2.13 7.68
N SER A 20 5.98 -2.29 8.50
CA SER A 20 5.87 -3.36 9.50
C SER A 20 4.56 -4.12 9.39
N ALA A 21 4.57 -5.37 9.86
CA ALA A 21 3.37 -6.20 9.96
C ALA A 21 2.32 -5.55 10.88
N ASP A 22 2.74 -5.00 12.02
CA ASP A 22 1.83 -4.36 12.97
C ASP A 22 1.12 -3.16 12.34
N ARG A 23 1.83 -2.36 11.54
CA ARG A 23 1.19 -1.23 10.86
C ARG A 23 0.29 -1.69 9.73
N LEU A 24 0.69 -2.73 8.98
CA LEU A 24 -0.18 -3.36 7.99
C LEU A 24 -1.50 -3.79 8.64
N ALA A 25 -1.46 -4.48 9.79
CA ALA A 25 -2.66 -4.85 10.55
C ALA A 25 -3.46 -3.61 11.01
N ALA A 26 -2.79 -2.59 11.54
CA ALA A 26 -3.45 -1.39 12.08
C ALA A 26 -4.17 -0.52 11.03
N VAL A 27 -3.93 -0.71 9.73
CA VAL A 27 -4.62 0.03 8.64
C VAL A 27 -5.75 -0.77 7.99
N GLU A 28 -6.04 -1.99 8.48
CA GLU A 28 -7.05 -2.88 7.92
C GLU A 28 -8.40 -2.19 7.74
N ALA A 29 -8.95 -1.60 8.79
CA ALA A 29 -10.28 -0.99 8.74
C ALA A 29 -10.37 0.12 7.69
N ALA A 30 -9.38 1.03 7.64
CA ALA A 30 -9.36 2.13 6.68
C ALA A 30 -9.15 1.65 5.24
N TRP A 31 -8.32 0.62 5.05
CA TRP A 31 -8.13 0.00 3.73
C TRP A 31 -9.40 -0.69 3.27
N MET A 32 -10.04 -1.49 4.13
CA MET A 32 -11.28 -2.17 3.77
C MET A 32 -12.40 -1.17 3.51
N GLU A 33 -12.52 -0.06 4.24
CA GLU A 33 -13.47 1.01 3.92
C GLU A 33 -13.23 1.55 2.49
N LEU A 34 -11.97 1.88 2.16
CA LEU A 34 -11.60 2.30 0.81
C LEU A 34 -11.93 1.24 -0.26
N TRP A 35 -11.61 -0.01 0.01
CA TRP A 35 -11.84 -1.12 -0.90
C TRP A 35 -13.33 -1.32 -1.22
N HIS A 36 -14.20 -1.28 -0.20
CA HIS A 36 -15.65 -1.42 -0.41
C HIS A 36 -16.24 -0.24 -1.17
N ARG A 37 -15.83 1.00 -0.85
CA ARG A 37 -16.43 2.20 -1.44
C ARG A 37 -15.99 2.49 -2.88
N THR A 38 -14.92 1.85 -3.35
CA THR A 38 -14.42 1.97 -4.74
C THR A 38 -14.65 0.70 -5.56
N ASP A 39 -15.39 -0.29 -5.04
CA ASP A 39 -15.59 -1.61 -5.68
C ASP A 39 -14.24 -2.27 -6.08
N GLY A 40 -13.29 -2.27 -5.15
CA GLY A 40 -11.94 -2.76 -5.38
C GLY A 40 -11.90 -4.24 -5.70
N LEU A 41 -10.94 -4.66 -6.53
CA LEU A 41 -10.73 -6.07 -6.85
C LEU A 41 -10.11 -6.83 -5.68
N ILE A 42 -10.30 -8.14 -5.58
CA ILE A 42 -9.78 -8.96 -4.47
C ILE A 42 -8.26 -8.80 -4.25
N PHE A 43 -7.49 -8.64 -5.32
CA PHE A 43 -6.03 -8.45 -5.26
C PHE A 43 -5.62 -7.09 -4.70
N GLN A 44 -6.53 -6.13 -4.65
CA GLN A 44 -6.37 -4.82 -4.01
C GLN A 44 -6.77 -4.83 -2.53
N SER A 45 -7.38 -5.93 -2.04
CA SER A 45 -7.86 -6.00 -0.67
C SER A 45 -6.71 -6.11 0.34
N HIS A 46 -6.94 -5.58 1.54
CA HIS A 46 -6.02 -5.77 2.66
C HIS A 46 -5.83 -7.25 3.00
N ALA A 47 -6.91 -8.02 2.98
CA ALA A 47 -6.89 -9.45 3.30
C ALA A 47 -5.94 -10.23 2.38
N TRP A 48 -5.93 -9.93 1.08
CA TRP A 48 -5.00 -10.55 0.13
C TRP A 48 -3.53 -10.26 0.47
N ILE A 49 -3.20 -8.99 0.71
CA ILE A 49 -1.83 -8.57 1.05
C ILE A 49 -1.39 -9.13 2.41
N SER A 50 -2.28 -9.15 3.39
CA SER A 50 -2.03 -9.72 4.71
C SER A 50 -1.81 -11.23 4.66
N ALA A 51 -2.64 -11.95 3.90
CA ALA A 51 -2.47 -13.38 3.67
C ALA A 51 -1.12 -13.67 3.00
N TRP A 52 -0.78 -12.93 1.93
CA TRP A 52 0.52 -13.03 1.28
C TRP A 52 1.67 -12.76 2.25
N TRP A 53 1.64 -11.66 3.00
CA TRP A 53 2.73 -11.31 3.91
C TRP A 53 2.94 -12.33 5.03
N SER A 54 1.85 -12.96 5.50
CA SER A 54 1.89 -14.00 6.53
C SER A 54 2.41 -15.35 6.03
N THR A 55 2.28 -15.65 4.73
CA THR A 55 2.55 -16.98 4.16
C THR A 55 3.73 -17.03 3.19
N VAL A 56 4.20 -15.88 2.71
CA VAL A 56 5.24 -15.81 1.67
C VAL A 56 6.55 -16.46 2.13
N GLN A 57 7.11 -17.33 1.28
CA GLN A 57 8.40 -17.94 1.52
C GLN A 57 9.53 -16.89 1.47
N ARG A 58 10.62 -17.15 2.21
CA ARG A 58 11.79 -16.26 2.29
C ARG A 58 11.41 -14.82 2.66
N ARG A 59 10.49 -14.66 3.61
CA ARG A 59 10.01 -13.36 4.11
C ARG A 59 11.16 -12.47 4.62
N ASP A 60 12.23 -13.06 5.14
CA ASP A 60 13.48 -12.40 5.53
C ASP A 60 14.16 -11.63 4.38
N GLN A 61 13.87 -12.01 3.13
CA GLN A 61 14.39 -11.36 1.92
C GLN A 61 13.41 -10.34 1.33
N ARG A 62 12.34 -10.05 2.07
CA ARG A 62 11.27 -9.15 1.65
C ARG A 62 11.06 -8.05 2.68
N ALA A 63 10.59 -6.88 2.23
CA ALA A 63 10.21 -5.81 3.12
C ALA A 63 9.00 -5.04 2.57
N LEU A 64 7.99 -4.80 3.42
CA LEU A 64 6.82 -4.00 3.05
C LEU A 64 7.22 -2.56 2.67
N ARG A 65 6.63 -2.03 1.60
CA ARG A 65 6.73 -0.64 1.15
C ARG A 65 5.39 -0.15 0.63
N ILE A 66 4.34 -0.35 1.41
CA ILE A 66 2.99 0.01 0.99
C ILE A 66 2.80 1.51 1.21
N GLY A 67 2.52 2.24 0.13
CA GLY A 67 2.21 3.65 0.17
C GLY A 67 0.73 3.87 0.50
N LEU A 68 0.45 4.83 1.37
CA LEU A 68 -0.90 5.25 1.74
C LEU A 68 -1.02 6.75 1.54
N VAL A 69 -2.16 7.19 0.98
CA VAL A 69 -2.53 8.60 0.87
C VAL A 69 -3.75 8.85 1.73
N TRP A 70 -3.66 9.81 2.63
CA TRP A 70 -4.71 10.17 3.58
C TRP A 70 -5.21 11.59 3.32
N LYS A 71 -6.53 11.78 3.33
CA LYS A 71 -7.18 13.09 3.34
C LYS A 71 -7.82 13.29 4.71
N GLY A 72 -7.12 13.99 5.61
CA GLY A 72 -7.44 13.94 7.04
C GLY A 72 -7.25 12.52 7.58
N GLU A 73 -8.28 11.97 8.21
CA GLU A 73 -8.29 10.59 8.72
C GLU A 73 -8.79 9.56 7.69
N ARG A 74 -9.24 10.00 6.51
CA ARG A 74 -9.79 9.12 5.48
C ARG A 74 -8.69 8.66 4.54
N LEU A 75 -8.54 7.34 4.40
CA LEU A 75 -7.62 6.76 3.42
C LEU A 75 -8.23 6.90 2.01
N VAL A 76 -7.48 7.51 1.10
CA VAL A 76 -7.93 7.80 -0.28
C VAL A 76 -7.13 7.06 -1.35
N ALA A 77 -5.93 6.55 -1.05
CA ALA A 77 -5.23 5.65 -1.95
C ALA A 77 -4.30 4.67 -1.22
N VAL A 78 -4.06 3.52 -1.86
CA VAL A 78 -3.11 2.48 -1.44
C VAL A 78 -2.30 2.00 -2.63
N VAL A 79 -0.98 2.01 -2.46
CA VAL A 79 0.00 1.52 -3.43
C VAL A 79 0.70 0.29 -2.83
N PRO A 80 0.22 -0.94 -3.13
CA PRO A 80 0.70 -2.15 -2.48
C PRO A 80 2.04 -2.61 -3.07
N LEU A 81 3.15 -2.09 -2.54
CA LEU A 81 4.51 -2.47 -2.96
C LEU A 81 5.28 -3.19 -1.85
N ALA A 82 6.29 -3.93 -2.29
CA ALA A 82 7.28 -4.54 -1.42
C ALA A 82 8.65 -4.49 -2.08
N ILE A 83 9.68 -4.66 -1.26
CA ILE A 83 11.04 -4.87 -1.73
C ILE A 83 11.33 -6.36 -1.73
N GLY A 84 11.78 -6.90 -2.86
CA GLY A 84 12.39 -8.22 -2.96
C GLY A 84 13.91 -8.11 -3.09
N ARG A 85 14.64 -9.08 -2.53
CA ARG A 85 16.09 -9.22 -2.74
C ARG A 85 16.40 -10.42 -3.62
N ARG A 86 17.20 -10.22 -4.67
CA ARG A 86 17.65 -11.28 -5.58
C ARG A 86 19.12 -11.06 -5.92
N ARG A 87 19.97 -12.06 -5.65
CA ARG A 87 21.43 -12.00 -5.93
C ARG A 87 22.10 -10.72 -5.42
N GLY A 88 21.77 -10.28 -4.21
CA GLY A 88 22.32 -9.07 -3.59
C GLY A 88 21.67 -7.75 -4.02
N LEU A 89 20.84 -7.74 -5.07
CA LEU A 89 20.13 -6.56 -5.56
C LEU A 89 18.76 -6.42 -4.91
N ARG A 90 18.27 -5.19 -4.81
CA ARG A 90 16.93 -4.83 -4.30
C ARG A 90 16.04 -4.38 -5.45
N PHE A 91 14.82 -4.91 -5.48
CA PHE A 91 13.80 -4.56 -6.46
C PHE A 91 12.56 -4.06 -5.73
N LEU A 92 11.99 -2.94 -6.17
CA LEU A 92 10.65 -2.53 -5.77
C LEU A 92 9.67 -3.23 -6.71
N GLU A 93 8.76 -4.02 -6.15
CA GLU A 93 7.83 -4.86 -6.89
C GLU A 93 6.42 -4.73 -6.29
N TRP A 94 5.41 -5.06 -7.10
CA TRP A 94 4.04 -5.21 -6.59
C TRP A 94 4.00 -6.28 -5.52
N ALA A 95 3.42 -5.93 -4.37
CA ALA A 95 3.19 -6.89 -3.31
C ALA A 95 2.31 -8.03 -3.83
N ALA A 96 2.64 -9.27 -3.45
CA ALA A 96 2.03 -10.48 -3.99
C ALA A 96 2.14 -10.71 -5.51
N GLY A 97 2.85 -9.87 -6.28
CA GLY A 97 2.96 -9.99 -7.76
C GLY A 97 3.70 -11.21 -8.30
N SER A 98 4.12 -12.14 -7.43
CA SER A 98 4.61 -13.48 -7.84
C SER A 98 3.52 -14.55 -7.83
N TYR A 99 2.32 -14.18 -7.34
CA TYR A 99 1.16 -15.06 -7.17
C TYR A 99 -0.07 -14.55 -7.93
N THR A 100 0.05 -13.41 -8.60
CA THR A 100 -1.00 -12.80 -9.42
C THR A 100 -0.35 -11.91 -10.48
N ASP A 101 -0.97 -11.81 -11.65
CA ASP A 101 -0.59 -10.86 -12.71
C ASP A 101 -1.20 -9.47 -12.48
N TYR A 102 -1.78 -9.25 -11.29
CA TYR A 102 -2.37 -7.99 -10.88
C TYR A 102 -1.34 -7.05 -10.24
N GLY A 103 -1.26 -5.81 -10.73
CA GLY A 103 -0.44 -4.74 -10.15
C GLY A 103 -1.04 -3.36 -10.43
N ASP A 104 -1.87 -2.87 -9.51
CA ASP A 104 -2.50 -1.56 -9.63
C ASP A 104 -2.69 -0.91 -8.26
N ILE A 105 -3.01 0.38 -8.28
CA ILE A 105 -3.30 1.23 -7.12
C ILE A 105 -4.79 1.17 -6.80
N LEU A 106 -5.12 1.00 -5.53
CA LEU A 106 -6.49 1.23 -5.04
C LEU A 106 -6.63 2.72 -4.77
N VAL A 107 -7.45 3.44 -5.54
CA VAL A 107 -7.57 4.90 -5.45
C VAL A 107 -9.03 5.34 -5.46
N ALA A 108 -9.38 6.28 -4.58
CA ALA A 108 -10.69 6.90 -4.56
C ALA A 108 -10.76 8.06 -5.57
N PRO A 109 -11.92 8.34 -6.19
CA PRO A 109 -12.07 9.46 -7.13
C PRO A 109 -11.72 10.84 -6.54
N GLU A 110 -11.85 11.01 -5.22
CA GLU A 110 -11.51 12.26 -4.54
C GLU A 110 -10.02 12.43 -4.20
N CYS A 111 -9.18 11.43 -4.50
CA CYS A 111 -7.72 11.54 -4.39
C CYS A 111 -7.23 12.48 -5.49
N SER A 112 -6.47 13.52 -5.13
CA SER A 112 -5.99 14.44 -6.16
C SER A 112 -4.97 13.73 -7.07
N LEU A 113 -5.09 13.94 -8.39
CA LEU A 113 -4.08 13.45 -9.33
C LEU A 113 -2.71 14.13 -9.10
N SER A 114 -2.70 15.33 -8.52
CA SER A 114 -1.45 16.02 -8.15
C SER A 114 -0.64 15.28 -7.09
N ALA A 115 -1.25 14.40 -6.30
CA ALA A 115 -0.51 13.56 -5.35
C ALA A 115 0.12 12.32 -6.00
N LEU A 116 -0.24 12.02 -7.26
CA LEU A 116 0.29 10.91 -8.05
C LEU A 116 1.21 11.39 -9.19
N GLN A 117 1.29 12.71 -9.41
CA GLN A 117 2.10 13.36 -10.43
C GLN A 117 3.30 14.02 -9.76
N GLU A 118 4.42 13.30 -9.63
CA GLU A 118 5.75 13.93 -9.68
C GLU A 118 6.28 13.87 -11.11
#